data_AF-A0A1A6HK23-F1
#
_entry.id   AF-A0A1A6HK23-F1
#
_cell.length_a   1.000
_cell.length_b   1.000
_cell.length_c   1.000
_cell.angle_alpha   90.00
_cell.angle_beta   90.00
_cell.angle_gamma   90.00
#
_symmetry.space_group_name_H-M   'P 1'
#
loop_
_entity.id
_entity.type
_entity.pdbx_description
1 polymer ?
#
loop_
_entity_poly.entity_id
_entity_poly.type
_entity_poly.pdbx_seq_one_letter_code
_entity_poly.pdbx_strand_id
1 'polypeptide(L)'
;MVLPQVPRAPDYPYAIVSFLHQSQKTVVEKNTLNPTWDQTLIFYEIEIFGEPASVAEQPPSIVVELYDHDTYGADEFMGRCICQPSLERMPRLAWFPLTRGSQPAGELLAAFELIQREKGCDTGSQVLPTTWDVLPPTPSREDQTFSQTIVASSYGST
;
A
#
# COMPACT_ATOMS: atom_id res chain seq x y z
N MET A 1 42.93 -23.22 4.52
CA MET A 1 41.69 -23.88 4.95
C MET A 1 40.56 -23.00 4.44
N VAL A 2 39.86 -23.40 3.38
CA VAL A 2 38.74 -22.62 2.83
C VAL A 2 37.51 -23.05 3.62
N LEU A 3 36.82 -22.12 4.27
CA LEU A 3 35.54 -22.44 4.92
C LEU A 3 34.61 -23.03 3.84
N PRO A 4 33.88 -24.12 4.12
CA PRO A 4 32.92 -24.64 3.17
C PRO A 4 31.95 -23.51 2.81
N GLN A 5 31.83 -23.23 1.52
CA GLN A 5 30.82 -22.29 1.00
C GLN A 5 29.47 -22.86 1.41
N VAL A 6 28.80 -22.22 2.36
CA VAL A 6 27.41 -22.54 2.70
C VAL A 6 26.62 -22.38 1.40
N PRO A 7 25.85 -23.38 0.95
CA PRO A 7 25.00 -23.21 -0.24
C PRO A 7 24.14 -21.97 -0.04
N ARG A 8 24.14 -21.04 -1.00
CA ARG A 8 23.25 -19.88 -0.95
C ARG A 8 21.83 -20.39 -0.74
N ALA A 9 21.16 -19.89 0.29
CA ALA A 9 19.78 -20.26 0.56
C ALA A 9 18.93 -19.91 -0.68
N PRO A 10 17.96 -20.75 -1.05
CA PRO A 10 17.02 -20.41 -2.11
C PRO A 10 16.34 -19.06 -1.83
N ASP A 11 16.16 -18.23 -2.87
CA ASP A 11 15.52 -16.94 -2.72
C ASP A 11 14.00 -17.13 -2.51
N TYR A 12 13.47 -16.51 -1.46
CA TYR A 12 12.08 -16.50 -1.01
C TYR A 12 11.52 -15.06 -0.92
N PRO A 13 11.38 -14.35 -2.06
CA PRO A 13 11.01 -12.94 -2.05
C PRO A 13 9.55 -12.69 -1.62
N TYR A 14 9.37 -11.60 -0.88
CA TYR A 14 8.07 -11.03 -0.54
C TYR A 14 8.13 -9.50 -0.42
N ALA A 15 6.98 -8.86 -0.52
CA ALA A 15 6.84 -7.42 -0.30
C ALA A 15 6.05 -7.14 0.97
N ILE A 16 6.43 -6.09 1.68
CA ILE A 16 5.60 -5.43 2.69
C ILE A 16 5.14 -4.12 2.07
N VAL A 17 3.83 -3.90 2.06
CA VAL A 17 3.26 -2.63 1.63
C VAL A 17 2.67 -1.92 2.82
N SER A 18 3.06 -0.66 3.01
CA SER A 18 2.63 0.19 4.11
C SER A 18 1.95 1.44 3.58
N PHE A 19 0.82 1.77 4.18
CA PHE A 19 0.05 2.97 3.90
C PHE A 19 -0.51 3.54 5.20
N LEU A 20 -0.09 4.76 5.52
CA LEU A 20 -0.40 5.43 6.79
C LEU A 20 -0.05 4.55 8.00
N HIS A 21 -1.06 4.11 8.75
CA HIS A 21 -0.92 3.33 9.98
C HIS A 21 -1.14 1.82 9.77
N GLN A 22 -1.25 1.36 8.52
CA GLN A 22 -1.46 -0.05 8.20
C GLN A 22 -0.36 -0.60 7.31
N SER A 23 -0.08 -1.89 7.46
CA SER A 23 0.90 -2.63 6.66
C SER A 23 0.36 -4.03 6.36
N GLN A 24 0.60 -4.53 5.14
CA GLN A 24 0.29 -5.91 4.74
C GLN A 24 1.47 -6.54 4.02
N LYS A 25 1.62 -7.86 4.17
CA LYS A 25 2.68 -8.65 3.55
C LYS A 25 2.08 -9.48 2.40
N THR A 26 2.79 -9.57 1.27
CA THR A 26 2.42 -10.48 0.19
C THR A 26 2.68 -11.93 0.57
N VAL A 27 2.22 -12.86 -0.26
CA VAL A 27 2.73 -14.24 -0.23
C VAL A 27 4.24 -14.25 -0.50
N VAL A 28 4.89 -15.28 0.02
CA VAL A 28 6.31 -15.54 -0.23
C VAL A 28 6.40 -16.45 -1.45
N GLU A 29 7.01 -15.95 -2.52
CA GLU A 29 7.30 -16.76 -3.71
C GLU A 29 8.55 -17.61 -3.47
N LYS A 30 8.61 -18.82 -4.02
CA LYS A 30 9.69 -19.77 -3.72
C LYS A 30 10.67 -19.93 -4.87
N ASN A 31 11.95 -19.89 -4.55
CA ASN A 31 13.08 -20.19 -5.44
C ASN A 31 13.07 -19.33 -6.71
N THR A 32 12.81 -18.02 -6.59
CA THR A 32 12.77 -17.11 -7.74
C THR A 32 13.43 -15.78 -7.45
N LEU A 33 14.17 -15.27 -8.44
CA LEU A 33 14.74 -13.91 -8.44
C LEU A 33 13.79 -12.88 -9.06
N ASN A 34 12.73 -13.32 -9.74
CA ASN A 34 11.74 -12.47 -10.39
C ASN A 34 10.34 -12.85 -9.87
N PRO A 35 10.01 -12.52 -8.61
CA PRO A 35 8.71 -12.84 -8.02
C PRO A 35 7.56 -12.26 -8.83
N THR A 36 6.55 -13.07 -9.08
CA THR A 36 5.26 -12.62 -9.60
C THR A 36 4.21 -13.00 -8.58
N TRP A 37 3.86 -12.07 -7.70
CA TRP A 37 2.89 -12.35 -6.64
C TRP A 37 1.46 -12.42 -7.18
N ASP A 38 1.14 -11.64 -8.23
CA ASP A 38 -0.22 -11.50 -8.79
C ASP A 38 -1.30 -11.34 -7.70
N GLN A 39 -0.92 -10.65 -6.63
CA GLN A 39 -1.71 -10.53 -5.41
C GLN A 39 -2.32 -9.14 -5.33
N THR A 40 -3.60 -9.11 -4.95
CA THR A 40 -4.28 -7.87 -4.58
C THR A 40 -4.31 -7.72 -3.06
N LEU A 41 -3.71 -6.65 -2.53
CA LEU A 41 -3.82 -6.28 -1.12
C LEU A 41 -4.88 -5.18 -0.98
N ILE A 42 -5.84 -5.38 -0.06
CA ILE A 42 -6.90 -4.40 0.20
C ILE A 42 -6.80 -3.94 1.65
N PHE A 43 -6.58 -2.63 1.84
CA PHE A 43 -6.63 -1.99 3.13
C PHE A 43 -8.01 -1.37 3.30
N TYR A 44 -8.76 -1.84 4.29
CA TYR A 44 -10.08 -1.28 4.60
C TYR A 44 -9.97 -0.26 5.72
N GLU A 45 -10.98 0.62 5.78
CA GLU A 45 -11.19 1.52 6.91
C GLU A 45 -10.02 2.48 7.17
N ILE A 46 -9.36 2.95 6.11
CA ILE A 46 -8.27 3.91 6.25
C ILE A 46 -8.84 5.29 6.50
N GLU A 47 -8.63 5.82 7.71
CA GLU A 47 -9.00 7.19 8.06
C GLU A 47 -7.91 8.18 7.64
N ILE A 48 -8.29 9.16 6.81
CA ILE A 48 -7.41 10.26 6.41
C ILE A 48 -8.03 11.57 6.87
N PHE A 49 -7.31 12.28 7.74
CA PHE A 49 -7.73 13.58 8.25
C PHE A 49 -7.33 14.69 7.28
N GLY A 50 -8.30 15.52 6.89
CA GLY A 50 -8.09 16.67 6.00
C GLY A 50 -9.26 16.85 5.03
N GLU A 51 -9.26 17.95 4.30
CA GLU A 51 -10.26 18.20 3.27
C GLU A 51 -10.11 17.19 2.11
N PRO A 52 -11.21 16.65 1.57
CA PRO A 52 -11.16 15.70 0.44
C PRO A 52 -10.37 16.24 -0.74
N ALA A 53 -10.50 17.54 -1.05
CA ALA A 53 -9.75 18.21 -2.10
C ALA A 53 -8.24 18.19 -1.83
N SER A 54 -7.80 18.44 -0.60
CA SER A 54 -6.39 18.41 -0.23
C SER A 54 -5.80 17.00 -0.27
N VAL A 55 -6.57 15.99 0.16
CA VAL A 55 -6.16 14.57 0.01
C VAL A 55 -6.09 14.19 -1.46
N ALA A 56 -6.96 14.75 -2.30
CA ALA A 56 -6.96 14.50 -3.72
C ALA A 56 -5.77 15.14 -4.45
N GLU A 57 -5.42 16.37 -4.08
CA GLU A 57 -4.27 17.10 -4.62
C GLU A 57 -2.93 16.52 -4.14
N GLN A 58 -2.88 16.07 -2.88
CA GLN A 58 -1.68 15.53 -2.26
C GLN A 58 -1.99 14.25 -1.47
N PRO A 59 -2.16 13.12 -2.15
CA PRO A 59 -2.45 11.87 -1.47
C PRO A 59 -1.24 11.40 -0.64
N PRO A 60 -1.48 10.73 0.52
CA PRO A 60 -0.40 10.15 1.30
C PRO A 60 0.41 9.15 0.49
N SER A 61 1.70 9.04 0.81
CA SER A 61 2.58 8.11 0.11
C SER A 61 2.41 6.67 0.58
N ILE A 62 2.63 5.74 -0.34
CA ILE A 62 2.71 4.30 -0.11
C ILE A 62 4.18 3.94 -0.11
N VAL A 63 4.57 3.09 0.83
CA VAL A 63 5.92 2.53 0.91
C VAL A 63 5.83 1.04 0.62
N VAL A 64 6.62 0.57 -0.34
CA VAL A 64 6.78 -0.87 -0.61
C VAL A 64 8.21 -1.25 -0.33
N GLU A 65 8.41 -2.24 0.53
CA GLU A 65 9.70 -2.78 0.91
C GLU A 65 9.78 -4.25 0.50
N LEU A 66 10.84 -4.61 -0.20
CA LEU A 66 11.10 -5.95 -0.68
C LEU A 66 12.15 -6.63 0.18
N TYR A 67 11.87 -7.89 0.48
CA TYR A 67 12.71 -8.73 1.30
C TYR A 67 12.85 -10.12 0.70
N ASP A 68 13.99 -10.73 0.95
CA ASP A 68 14.23 -12.15 0.73
C ASP A 68 14.14 -12.88 2.07
N HIS A 69 13.24 -13.85 2.20
CA HIS A 69 13.05 -14.57 3.45
C HIS A 69 14.18 -15.56 3.71
N ASP A 70 14.93 -15.39 4.80
CA ASP A 70 15.97 -16.34 5.21
C ASP A 70 15.42 -17.28 6.29
N THR A 71 15.49 -18.59 6.02
CA THR A 71 15.04 -19.63 6.95
C THR A 71 15.89 -19.70 8.22
N TYR A 72 17.16 -19.32 8.15
CA TYR A 72 18.15 -19.48 9.23
C TYR A 72 18.75 -18.16 9.71
N GLY A 73 18.32 -17.04 9.11
CA GLY A 73 18.84 -15.70 9.35
C GLY A 73 17.75 -14.67 9.52
N ALA A 74 18.14 -13.40 9.38
CA ALA A 74 17.19 -12.30 9.24
C ALA A 74 16.89 -12.09 7.76
N ASP A 75 15.64 -11.74 7.44
CA ASP A 75 15.22 -11.47 6.07
C ASP A 75 16.10 -10.37 5.42
N GLU A 76 16.61 -10.61 4.22
CA GLU A 76 17.49 -9.67 3.54
C GLU A 76 16.66 -8.57 2.87
N PHE A 77 16.93 -7.31 3.22
CA PHE A 77 16.33 -6.17 2.53
C PHE A 77 16.88 -6.01 1.10
N MET A 78 15.99 -6.14 0.12
CA MET A 78 16.32 -6.08 -1.31
C MET A 78 16.17 -4.67 -1.88
N GLY A 79 15.19 -3.90 -1.42
CA GLY A 79 14.96 -2.53 -1.88
C GLY A 79 13.61 -1.96 -1.47
N ARG A 80 13.44 -0.66 -1.70
CA ARG A 80 12.21 0.07 -1.39
C ARG A 80 11.84 1.05 -2.49
N CYS A 81 10.54 1.21 -2.73
CA CYS A 81 9.99 2.33 -3.49
C CYS A 81 8.97 3.11 -2.66
N ILE A 82 8.84 4.40 -2.97
CA ILE A 82 7.82 5.29 -2.40
C ILE A 82 7.02 5.84 -3.57
N CYS A 83 5.70 5.73 -3.51
CA CYS A 83 4.80 6.11 -4.59
C CYS A 83 3.52 6.76 -4.07
N GLN A 84 2.78 7.44 -4.95
CA GLN A 84 1.48 8.02 -4.64
C GLN A 84 0.37 7.14 -5.25
N PRO A 85 -0.75 6.91 -4.55
CA PRO A 85 -1.89 6.24 -5.14
C PRO A 85 -2.58 7.11 -6.19
N SER A 86 -3.21 6.46 -7.16
CA SER A 86 -4.21 7.07 -8.04
C SER A 86 -5.55 7.17 -7.33
N LEU A 87 -6.29 8.25 -7.55
CA LEU A 87 -7.69 8.40 -7.12
C LEU A 87 -8.67 7.96 -8.21
N GLU A 88 -8.17 7.74 -9.43
CA GLU A 88 -8.98 7.14 -10.49
C GLU A 88 -9.27 5.69 -10.13
N ARG A 89 -10.53 5.27 -10.25
CA ARG A 89 -10.98 3.88 -10.04
C ARG A 89 -10.66 3.01 -11.27
N MET A 90 -9.42 3.08 -11.72
CA MET A 90 -8.86 2.23 -12.76
C MET A 90 -7.42 1.85 -12.37
N PRO A 91 -7.16 0.58 -12.04
CA PRO A 91 -5.81 0.16 -11.67
C PRO A 91 -4.92 0.23 -12.90
N ARG A 92 -3.92 1.11 -12.86
CA ARG A 92 -2.92 1.24 -13.92
C ARG A 92 -1.59 0.72 -13.40
N LEU A 93 -1.11 -0.35 -14.03
CA LEU A 93 0.22 -0.87 -13.76
C LEU A 93 1.28 0.13 -14.24
N ALA A 94 2.24 0.43 -13.38
CA ALA A 94 3.38 1.27 -13.67
C ALA A 94 4.64 0.69 -13.01
N TRP A 95 5.79 0.99 -13.61
CA TRP A 95 7.09 0.62 -13.06
C TRP A 95 7.53 1.65 -12.03
N PHE A 96 7.87 1.17 -10.84
CA PHE A 96 8.37 1.97 -9.72
C PHE A 96 9.81 1.58 -9.41
N PRO A 97 10.77 2.52 -9.49
CA PRO A 97 12.16 2.21 -9.22
C PRO A 97 12.37 1.89 -7.75
N LEU A 98 13.10 0.81 -7.50
CA LEU A 98 13.51 0.37 -6.18
C LEU A 98 14.89 0.90 -5.85
N THR A 99 15.08 1.26 -4.59
CA THR A 99 16.35 1.76 -4.08
C THR A 99 16.77 1.00 -2.83
N ARG A 100 18.07 0.70 -2.73
CA ARG A 100 18.71 0.18 -1.52
C ARG A 100 19.72 1.22 -1.05
N GLY A 101 19.27 2.09 -0.14
CA GLY A 101 20.02 3.30 0.22
C GLY A 101 20.05 4.27 -0.97
N SER A 102 21.25 4.58 -1.48
CA SER A 102 21.43 5.43 -2.67
C SER A 102 21.59 4.64 -3.97
N GLN A 103 21.60 3.30 -3.91
CA GLN A 103 21.83 2.47 -5.09
C GLN A 103 20.50 2.03 -5.73
N PRO A 104 20.40 2.03 -7.07
CA PRO A 104 19.32 1.35 -7.77
C PRO A 104 19.29 -0.12 -7.39
N ALA A 105 18.09 -0.65 -7.14
CA ALA A 105 17.90 -2.02 -6.71
C ALA A 105 16.89 -2.76 -7.59
N GLY A 106 16.60 -2.29 -8.81
CA GLY A 106 15.60 -2.86 -9.71
C GLY A 106 14.33 -2.03 -9.80
N GLU A 107 13.25 -2.62 -10.33
CA GLU A 107 11.94 -1.96 -10.49
C GLU A 107 10.80 -2.90 -10.08
N LEU A 108 9.71 -2.33 -9.58
CA LEU A 108 8.46 -3.00 -9.20
C LEU A 108 7.34 -2.62 -10.18
N LEU A 109 6.67 -3.57 -10.81
CA LEU A 109 5.46 -3.31 -11.58
C LEU A 109 4.22 -3.40 -10.68
N ALA A 110 3.60 -2.27 -10.36
CA ALA A 110 2.45 -2.25 -9.47
C ALA A 110 1.38 -1.23 -9.88
N ALA A 111 0.19 -1.36 -9.31
CA ALA A 111 -0.89 -0.39 -9.36
C ALA A 111 -1.36 -0.08 -7.95
N PHE A 112 -1.61 1.20 -7.66
CA PHE A 112 -2.05 1.66 -6.36
C PHE A 112 -3.25 2.59 -6.53
N GLU A 113 -4.37 2.25 -5.88
CA GLU A 113 -5.60 3.04 -5.93
C GLU A 113 -6.03 3.45 -4.53
N LEU A 114 -6.45 4.70 -4.36
CA LEU A 114 -7.07 5.22 -3.15
C LEU A 114 -8.52 5.56 -3.45
N ILE A 115 -9.44 4.78 -2.89
CA ILE A 115 -10.87 4.89 -3.18
C ILE A 115 -11.58 5.43 -1.94
N GLN A 116 -12.18 6.61 -2.05
CA GLN A 116 -13.03 7.17 -1.01
C GLN A 116 -14.28 6.31 -0.86
N ARG A 117 -14.61 5.93 0.38
CA ARG A 117 -15.86 5.27 0.73
C ARG A 117 -16.86 6.34 1.14
N GLU A 118 -18.01 6.34 0.48
CA GLU A 118 -19.16 7.10 0.97
C GLU A 118 -19.58 6.47 2.30
N LYS A 119 -19.71 7.29 3.35
CA LYS A 119 -20.40 6.86 4.56
C LYS A 119 -21.84 6.58 4.14
N GLY A 120 -22.29 5.34 4.32
CA GLY A 120 -23.66 4.96 4.02
C GLY A 120 -24.60 5.99 4.64
N CYS A 121 -25.40 6.63 3.80
CA CYS A 121 -26.54 7.38 4.28
C CYS A 121 -27.47 6.36 4.94
N ASP A 122 -27.42 6.25 6.26
CA ASP A 122 -28.55 5.72 7.03
C ASP A 122 -29.71 6.70 6.82
N THR A 123 -30.40 6.56 5.69
CA THR A 123 -31.73 7.10 5.43
C THR A 123 -32.74 6.27 6.24
N GLY A 124 -32.49 6.19 7.54
CA GLY A 124 -33.48 5.84 8.54
C GLY A 124 -34.40 7.04 8.71
N SER A 125 -35.42 7.09 7.86
CA SER A 125 -36.58 7.97 7.96
C SER A 125 -37.06 8.12 9.42
N GLN A 126 -36.77 9.25 10.06
CA GLN A 126 -37.58 9.79 11.16
C GLN A 126 -37.71 11.30 10.99
N VAL A 127 -38.77 11.68 10.29
CA VAL A 127 -39.40 12.99 10.41
C VAL A 127 -39.77 13.20 11.87
N LEU A 128 -39.35 14.31 12.50
CA LEU A 128 -40.23 15.19 13.28
C LEU A 128 -39.60 16.59 13.47
N PRO A 129 -40.41 17.67 13.58
CA PRO A 129 -39.98 19.04 13.34
C PRO A 129 -39.76 19.88 14.62
N THR A 130 -39.20 21.07 14.39
CA THR A 130 -39.26 22.30 15.22
C THR A 130 -38.55 22.32 16.57
N THR A 131 -37.33 22.88 16.59
CA THR A 131 -36.95 24.05 17.43
C THR A 131 -35.68 24.69 16.85
N TRP A 132 -35.65 26.02 16.78
CA TRP A 132 -34.72 26.89 16.05
C TRP A 132 -33.26 26.94 16.55
N ASP A 133 -32.74 25.92 17.21
CA ASP A 133 -31.43 26.01 17.91
C ASP A 133 -30.35 25.06 17.38
N VAL A 134 -30.55 24.43 16.22
CA VAL A 134 -29.49 23.66 15.58
C VAL A 134 -28.62 24.65 14.80
N LEU A 135 -27.55 25.13 15.44
CA LEU A 135 -26.39 25.70 14.73
C LEU A 135 -26.13 24.81 13.50
N PRO A 136 -25.82 25.39 12.32
CA PRO A 136 -25.41 24.56 11.18
C PRO A 136 -24.36 23.59 11.71
N PRO A 137 -24.43 22.29 11.39
CA PRO A 137 -23.40 21.36 11.83
C PRO A 137 -22.09 22.05 11.48
N THR A 138 -21.27 22.35 12.50
CA THR A 138 -19.84 22.61 12.27
C THR A 138 -19.44 21.53 11.29
N PRO A 139 -18.82 21.84 10.13
CA PRO A 139 -18.32 20.78 9.27
C PRO A 139 -17.47 19.94 10.21
N SER A 140 -18.02 18.78 10.59
CA SER A 140 -17.30 17.88 11.46
C SER A 140 -16.01 17.67 10.70
N ARG A 141 -14.88 17.63 11.39
CA ARG A 141 -13.67 17.16 10.76
C ARG A 141 -14.00 15.72 10.35
N GLU A 142 -14.51 15.53 9.13
CA GLU A 142 -15.19 14.30 8.77
C GLU A 142 -14.08 13.32 8.49
N ASP A 143 -13.85 12.39 9.40
CA ASP A 143 -12.89 11.32 9.18
C ASP A 143 -13.37 10.54 7.97
N GLN A 144 -12.65 10.70 6.86
CA GLN A 144 -13.00 10.08 5.58
C GLN A 144 -12.43 8.68 5.59
N THR A 145 -13.28 7.71 5.25
CA THR A 145 -12.89 6.32 5.15
C THR A 145 -12.46 6.01 3.72
N PHE A 146 -11.28 5.42 3.56
CA PHE A 146 -10.78 4.99 2.26
C PHE A 146 -10.55 3.48 2.23
N SER A 147 -10.52 2.92 1.03
CA SER A 147 -9.89 1.64 0.77
C SER A 147 -8.74 1.80 -0.21
N GLN A 148 -7.63 1.12 0.05
CA GLN A 148 -6.51 1.05 -0.88
C GLN A 148 -6.40 -0.34 -1.51
N THR A 149 -6.25 -0.37 -2.83
CA THR A 149 -6.03 -1.60 -3.59
C THR A 149 -4.64 -1.58 -4.19
N ILE A 150 -3.92 -2.70 -4.06
CA ILE A 150 -2.55 -2.82 -4.54
C ILE A 150 -2.43 -4.09 -5.36
N VAL A 151 -2.05 -3.97 -6.62
CA VAL A 151 -1.70 -5.11 -7.48
C VAL A 151 -0.20 -5.01 -7.73
N ALA A 152 0.58 -6.04 -7.36
CA ALA A 152 2.03 -6.02 -7.50
C ALA A 152 2.54 -7.25 -8.26
N SER A 153 3.45 -7.02 -9.21
CA SER A 153 4.09 -8.03 -10.05
C SER A 153 5.54 -7.62 -10.32
N SER A 154 6.46 -8.58 -10.34
CA SER A 154 7.83 -8.48 -10.86
C SER A 154 8.79 -7.46 -10.21
N TYR A 155 9.90 -8.01 -9.71
CA TYR A 155 11.20 -7.36 -9.53
C TYR A 155 12.09 -7.71 -10.73
N GLY A 156 12.65 -6.70 -11.43
CA GLY A 156 13.71 -6.91 -12.43
C GLY A 156 15.02 -6.28 -11.94
N SER A 157 16.05 -7.09 -11.69
CA SER A 157 17.42 -6.56 -11.56
C SER A 157 17.96 -6.28 -12.95
N THR A 158 18.42 -5.05 -13.19
CA THR A 158 19.39 -4.77 -14.26
C THR A 158 20.72 -5.45 -13.99
#